data_AF-A0A959G5V1-F1
#
_entry.id   AF-A0A959G5V1-F1
#
_cell.length_a   1.000
_cell.length_b   1.000
_cell.length_c   1.000
_cell.angle_alpha   90.00
_cell.angle_beta   90.00
_cell.angle_gamma   90.00
#
_symmetry.space_group_name_H-M   'P 1'
#
loop_
_entity.id
_entity.type
_entity.pdbx_description
1 polymer ?
#
loop_
_entity_poly.entity_id
_entity_poly.type
_entity_poly.pdbx_seq_one_letter_code
_entity_poly.pdbx_strand_id
1 'polypeptide(L)'
;MKLNAGKRRTYFFDVRKTKSEDYYITITESTKKFKGNGFERHKIFLYKEDFTRFHEKLGEAIDHIKTELLPDYDYDHYAKKAEEWENSLAEENTESEEEDINW
;
A
#
# COMPACT_ATOMS: atom_id res chain seq x y z
N MET A 1 2.59 -8.13 -0.32
CA MET A 1 3.13 -6.91 0.34
C MET A 1 1.97 -5.99 0.66
N LYS A 2 1.96 -5.35 1.83
CA LYS A 2 0.89 -4.44 2.29
C LYS A 2 1.50 -3.05 2.53
N LEU A 3 0.79 -2.00 2.11
CA LEU A 3 1.17 -0.60 2.37
C LEU A 3 -0.03 0.13 2.97
N ASN A 4 0.11 0.63 4.19
CA ASN A 4 -0.90 1.49 4.79
C ASN A 4 -0.75 2.92 4.25
N ALA A 5 -1.86 3.51 3.80
CA ALA A 5 -1.88 4.87 3.26
C ALA A 5 -2.85 5.72 4.08
N GLY A 6 -2.37 6.16 5.24
CA GLY A 6 -3.18 6.86 6.23
C GLY A 6 -4.26 5.98 6.87
N LYS A 7 -5.21 6.60 7.57
CA LYS A 7 -6.16 5.88 8.45
C LYS A 7 -7.20 5.01 7.73
N ARG A 8 -7.39 5.20 6.42
CA ARG A 8 -8.58 4.69 5.71
C ARG A 8 -8.30 3.97 4.41
N ARG A 9 -7.05 3.95 3.95
CA ARG A 9 -6.67 3.31 2.70
C ARG A 9 -5.52 2.36 2.95
N THR A 10 -5.59 1.21 2.29
CA THR A 10 -4.53 0.20 2.33
C THR A 10 -4.34 -0.34 0.92
N TYR A 11 -3.10 -0.38 0.45
CA TYR A 11 -2.73 -1.02 -0.80
C TYR A 11 -2.18 -2.43 -0.53
N PHE A 12 -2.59 -3.38 -1.34
CA PHE A 12 -2.07 -4.75 -1.34
C PHE A 12 -1.45 -5.06 -2.68
N PHE A 13 -0.22 -5.55 -2.66
CA PHE A 13 0.53 -5.98 -3.84
C PHE A 13 0.80 -7.49 -3.70
N ASP A 14 0.01 -8.29 -4.42
CA ASP A 14 0.09 -9.75 -4.39
C ASP A 14 0.76 -10.26 -5.67
N VAL A 15 1.74 -11.16 -5.55
CA VAL A 15 2.23 -11.95 -6.67
C VAL A 15 1.46 -13.27 -6.69
N ARG A 16 0.85 -13.60 -7.83
CA ARG A 16 0.01 -14.78 -8.01
C ARG A 16 0.50 -15.61 -9.19
N LYS A 17 0.22 -16.91 -9.15
CA LYS A 17 0.57 -17.88 -10.21
C LYS A 17 -0.72 -18.38 -10.88
N THR A 18 -0.72 -18.50 -12.21
CA THR A 18 -1.81 -19.11 -12.99
C THR A 18 -1.70 -20.64 -12.98
N LYS A 19 -2.71 -21.33 -13.50
CA LYS A 19 -2.66 -22.79 -13.70
C LYS A 19 -1.56 -23.21 -14.68
N SER A 20 -1.22 -22.33 -15.62
CA SER A 20 -0.16 -22.54 -16.64
C SER A 20 1.23 -22.16 -16.14
N GLU A 21 1.38 -21.97 -14.83
CA GLU A 21 2.63 -21.57 -14.17
C GLU A 21 3.15 -20.16 -14.47
N ASP A 22 2.33 -19.28 -15.05
CA ASP A 22 2.68 -17.89 -15.27
C ASP A 22 2.44 -17.03 -14.02
N TYR A 23 3.29 -16.02 -13.81
CA TYR A 23 3.15 -15.08 -12.70
C TYR A 23 2.46 -13.78 -13.15
N TYR A 24 1.62 -13.22 -12.28
CA TYR A 24 0.98 -11.93 -12.46
C TYR A 24 0.87 -11.20 -11.11
N ILE A 25 0.74 -9.88 -11.14
CA ILE A 25 0.58 -9.04 -9.96
C ILE A 25 -0.89 -8.64 -9.82
N THR A 26 -1.41 -8.68 -8.60
CA THR A 26 -2.68 -8.06 -8.24
C THR A 26 -2.40 -6.87 -7.32
N ILE A 27 -2.79 -5.67 -7.76
CA ILE A 27 -2.74 -4.46 -6.94
C ILE A 27 -4.16 -4.18 -6.46
N THR A 28 -4.38 -4.14 -5.15
CA THR A 28 -5.69 -3.84 -4.57
C THR A 28 -5.62 -2.61 -3.69
N GLU A 29 -6.40 -1.59 -4.01
CA GLU A 29 -6.71 -0.50 -3.08
C GLU A 29 -7.94 -0.89 -2.27
N SER A 30 -7.82 -0.91 -0.94
CA SER A 30 -8.94 -1.09 -0.01
C SER A 30 -9.18 0.20 0.75
N THR A 31 -10.35 0.81 0.56
CA THR A 31 -10.74 2.08 1.19
C THR A 31 -11.91 1.86 2.15
N LYS A 32 -11.75 2.26 3.41
CA LYS A 32 -12.82 2.23 4.42
C LYS A 32 -13.90 3.24 4.04
N LYS A 33 -15.17 2.82 3.97
CA LYS A 33 -16.29 3.71 3.60
C LYS A 33 -16.50 4.83 4.61
N PHE A 34 -16.95 6.00 4.13
CA PHE A 34 -17.15 7.21 4.96
C PHE A 34 -18.41 7.13 5.81
N LYS A 35 -19.44 6.48 5.29
CA LYS A 35 -20.72 6.25 5.95
C LYS A 35 -21.05 4.77 5.80
N GLY A 36 -21.30 4.11 6.93
CA GLY A 36 -21.60 2.68 7.00
C GLY A 36 -20.37 1.80 7.27
N ASN A 37 -20.66 0.54 7.59
CA ASN A 37 -19.65 -0.48 7.85
C ASN A 37 -19.17 -1.08 6.52
N GLY A 38 -17.85 -1.24 6.37
CA GLY A 38 -17.24 -1.99 5.28
C GLY A 38 -16.13 -1.28 4.51
N PHE A 39 -15.58 -2.00 3.54
CA PHE A 39 -14.47 -1.58 2.69
C PHE A 39 -14.87 -1.65 1.22
N GLU A 40 -14.45 -0.65 0.46
CA GLU A 40 -14.48 -0.65 -1.00
C GLU A 40 -13.12 -1.13 -1.52
N ARG A 41 -13.12 -2.01 -2.52
CA ARG A 41 -11.89 -2.58 -3.09
C ARG A 41 -11.83 -2.33 -4.57
N HIS A 42 -10.79 -1.63 -5.02
CA HIS A 42 -10.42 -1.51 -6.42
C HIS A 42 -9.26 -2.44 -6.69
N LYS A 43 -9.38 -3.26 -7.74
CA LYS A 43 -8.40 -4.29 -8.05
C LYS A 43 -7.91 -4.16 -9.49
N ILE A 44 -6.61 -4.15 -9.65
CA ILE A 44 -5.90 -4.16 -10.93
C ILE A 44 -5.16 -5.49 -11.05
N PHE A 45 -5.29 -6.13 -12.20
CA PHE A 45 -4.50 -7.30 -12.59
C PHE A 45 -3.45 -6.84 -13.59
N LEU A 46 -2.19 -7.13 -13.31
CA LEU A 46 -1.07 -6.80 -14.16
C LEU A 46 -0.36 -8.10 -14.56
N TYR A 47 -0.29 -8.36 -15.86
CA TYR A 47 0.32 -9.57 -16.42
C TYR A 47 1.76 -9.31 -16.86
N LYS A 48 2.56 -10.38 -16.95
CA LYS A 48 4.02 -10.32 -17.16
C LYS A 48 4.43 -9.55 -18.42
N GLU A 49 3.63 -9.64 -19.48
CA GLU A 49 3.84 -8.97 -20.76
C GLU A 49 3.80 -7.44 -20.65
N ASP A 50 3.15 -6.91 -19.62
CA ASP A 50 2.95 -5.47 -19.41
C ASP A 50 3.84 -4.89 -18.31
N PHE A 51 4.60 -5.71 -17.55
CA PHE A 51 5.36 -5.25 -16.38
C PHE A 51 6.26 -4.05 -16.67
N THR A 52 7.09 -4.16 -17.71
CA THR A 52 8.03 -3.09 -18.07
C THR A 52 7.30 -1.81 -18.47
N ARG A 53 6.33 -1.92 -19.39
CA ARG A 53 5.59 -0.76 -19.90
C ARG A 53 4.76 -0.08 -18.81
N PHE A 54 4.15 -0.85 -17.92
CA PHE A 54 3.38 -0.31 -16.80
C PHE A 54 4.28 0.39 -15.78
N HIS A 55 5.41 -0.24 -15.42
CA HIS A 55 6.40 0.35 -14.51
C HIS A 55 6.95 1.67 -15.04
N GLU A 56 7.37 1.71 -16.31
CA GLU A 56 7.87 2.92 -16.96
C GLU A 56 6.83 4.04 -16.93
N LYS A 57 5.59 3.79 -17.34
CA LYS A 57 4.54 4.82 -17.38
C LYS A 57 4.10 5.28 -15.99
N LEU A 58 4.09 4.39 -15.01
CA LEU A 58 3.84 4.78 -13.63
C LEU A 58 4.97 5.64 -13.08
N GLY A 59 6.22 5.28 -13.36
CA GLY A 59 7.41 6.04 -12.98
C GLY A 59 7.42 7.44 -13.59
N GLU A 60 7.25 7.54 -14.92
CA GLU A 60 7.15 8.83 -15.64
C GLU A 60 6.10 9.76 -15.02
N ALA A 61 4.91 9.23 -14.70
CA ALA A 61 3.84 10.03 -14.09
C ALA A 61 4.20 10.53 -12.68
N ILE A 62 4.86 9.69 -11.87
CA ILE A 62 5.32 10.07 -10.53
C ILE A 62 6.43 11.13 -10.64
N ASP A 63 7.39 10.93 -11.53
CA ASP A 63 8.53 11.83 -11.70
C ASP A 63 8.08 13.20 -12.22
N HIS A 64 7.14 13.25 -13.16
CA HIS A 64 6.55 14.50 -13.63
C HIS A 64 5.91 15.29 -12.47
N ILE A 65 5.20 14.62 -11.56
CA ILE A 65 4.63 15.27 -10.37
C ILE A 65 5.75 15.82 -9.48
N LYS A 66 6.76 15.00 -9.19
CA LYS A 66 7.85 15.36 -8.26
C LYS A 66 8.79 16.43 -8.79
N THR A 67 8.96 16.53 -10.10
CA THR A 67 9.96 17.42 -10.70
C THR A 67 9.36 18.70 -11.28
N GLU A 68 8.18 18.61 -11.89
CA GLU A 68 7.59 19.75 -12.59
C GLU A 68 6.42 20.37 -11.80
N LEU A 69 5.54 19.55 -11.22
CA LEU A 69 4.31 20.06 -10.62
C LEU A 69 4.49 20.48 -9.15
N LEU A 70 5.28 19.73 -8.38
CA LEU A 70 5.43 19.90 -6.94
C LEU A 70 6.89 19.64 -6.47
N PRO A 71 7.89 20.37 -7.02
CA PRO A 71 9.30 20.14 -6.71
C PRO A 71 9.69 20.40 -5.26
N ASP A 72 9.05 21.36 -4.60
CA ASP A 72 9.38 21.75 -3.22
C ASP A 72 8.56 20.98 -2.16
N TYR A 73 7.75 20.00 -2.58
CA TYR A 73 6.92 19.24 -1.65
C TYR A 73 7.74 18.16 -0.92
N ASP A 74 7.62 18.11 0.41
CA ASP A 74 8.28 17.10 1.23
C ASP A 74 7.52 15.76 1.16
N TYR A 75 7.88 14.95 0.17
CA TYR A 75 7.34 13.60 0.00
C TYR A 75 7.79 12.62 1.10
N ASP A 76 8.92 12.88 1.74
CA ASP A 76 9.51 12.01 2.76
C ASP A 76 8.81 12.18 4.12
N HIS A 77 8.16 13.33 4.36
CA HIS A 77 7.34 13.57 5.53
C HIS A 77 6.27 12.48 5.75
N TYR A 78 5.59 12.06 4.67
CA TYR A 78 4.54 11.05 4.77
C TYR A 78 5.08 9.63 4.92
N ALA A 79 6.26 9.35 4.38
CA ALA A 79 6.93 8.06 4.59
C ALA A 79 7.30 7.89 6.07
N LYS A 80 7.94 8.90 6.67
CA LYS A 80 8.30 8.90 8.10
C LYS A 80 7.07 8.76 8.99
N LYS A 81 6.00 9.51 8.70
CA LYS A 81 4.76 9.44 9.48
C LYS A 81 4.07 8.07 9.36
N ALA A 82 4.20 7.39 8.23
CA ALA A 82 3.68 6.05 8.06
C ALA A 82 4.49 5.04 8.90
N GLU A 83 5.82 5.14 8.90
CA GLU A 83 6.70 4.31 9.75
C GLU A 83 6.42 4.52 11.23
N GLU A 84 6.31 5.78 11.69
CA GLU A 84 5.99 6.12 13.08
C GLU A 84 4.64 5.53 13.53
N TRP A 85 3.62 5.63 12.66
CA TRP A 85 2.30 5.06 12.93
C TRP A 85 2.34 3.53 13.00
N GLU A 86 3.09 2.88 12.10
CA GLU A 86 3.25 1.43 12.10
C GLU A 86 3.99 0.94 13.35
N ASN A 87 5.03 1.66 13.80
CA ASN A 87 5.72 1.37 15.06
C ASN A 87 4.77 1.51 16.27
N SER A 88 3.97 2.58 16.34
CA SER A 88 3.03 2.75 17.47
C SER A 88 1.98 1.63 17.54
N LEU A 89 1.53 1.11 16.40
CA LEU A 89 0.60 -0.03 16.36
C LEU A 89 1.28 -1.34 16.76
N ALA A 90 2.57 -1.49 16.46
CA ALA A 90 3.33 -2.67 16.87
C ALA A 90 3.59 -2.68 18.40
N GLU A 91 3.90 -1.51 18.96
CA GLU A 91 4.08 -1.32 20.41
C GLU A 91 2.78 -1.63 21.18
N GLU A 92 1.63 -1.06 20.77
CA GLU A 92 0.33 -1.33 21.41
C GLU A 92 -0.06 -2.83 21.38
N ASN A 93 0.18 -3.53 20.26
CA ASN A 93 -0.12 -4.96 20.19
C ASN A 93 0.80 -5.79 21.10
N THR A 94 2.09 -5.43 21.19
CA THR A 94 3.06 -6.14 22.03
C THR A 94 2.72 -5.98 23.51
N GLU A 95 2.33 -4.77 23.92
CA GLU A 95 1.93 -4.47 25.30
C GLU A 95 0.64 -5.21 25.70
N SER A 96 -0.33 -5.31 24.77
CA SER A 96 -1.55 -6.09 24.99
C SER A 96 -1.31 -7.61 25.08
N GLU A 97 -0.38 -8.14 24.28
CA GLU A 97 0.01 -9.56 24.34
C GLU A 97 0.79 -9.88 25.63
N GLU A 98 1.63 -8.97 26.11
CA GLU A 98 2.33 -9.11 27.38
C GLU A 98 1.38 -9.05 28.60
N GLU A 99 0.36 -8.20 28.56
CA GLU A 99 -0.69 -8.15 29.60
C GLU A 99 -1.55 -9.43 29.63
N ASP A 100 -1.91 -9.99 28.46
CA ASP A 100 -2.69 -11.23 28.35
C ASP A 100 -1.89 -12.49 28.76
N ILE A 101 -0.56 -12.46 28.67
CA ILE A 101 0.33 -13.57 29.13
C ILE A 101 0.55 -13.54 30.64
N ASN A 102 0.38 -12.39 31.30
CA ASN A 102 0.68 -12.19 32.71
C ASN A 102 -0.56 -12.37 33.63
N TRP A 103 -1.60 -13.04 33.14
CA TRP A 103 -2.80 -13.47 33.86
C TRP A 103 -2.92 -15.01 33.87
#